data_AF-A0A913XG00-F1
#
_entry.id   AF-A0A913XG00-F1
#
_cell.length_a   1.000
_cell.length_b   1.000
_cell.length_c   1.000
_cell.angle_alpha   90.00
_cell.angle_beta   90.00
_cell.angle_gamma   90.00
#
_symmetry.space_group_name_H-M   'P 1'
#
loop_
_entity.id
_entity.type
_entity.pdbx_description
1 polymer ?
#
loop_
_entity_poly.entity_id
_entity_poly.type
_entity_poly.pdbx_seq_one_letter_code
_entity_poly.pdbx_strand_id
1 'polypeptide(L)'
;MKLLIIFALAAVTLASKGLHKKTNDPLEGEAVSKCSPEFAEKFCLNGGTCFVVKILDSKEHACKCPGDYIGLRCEYKSVSINQ
;
A
#
# COMPACT_ATOMS: atom_id res chain seq x y z
N MET A 1 34.10 13.54 37.84
CA MET A 1 34.23 13.60 36.37
C MET A 1 33.98 12.24 35.68
N LYS A 2 32.99 11.45 36.14
CA LYS A 2 32.55 10.21 35.47
C LYS A 2 31.08 10.28 34.98
N LEU A 3 30.42 11.43 35.14
CA LEU A 3 28.99 11.61 34.86
C LEU A 3 28.68 12.16 33.46
N LEU A 4 29.69 12.55 32.68
CA LEU A 4 29.51 13.09 31.32
C LEU A 4 29.50 12.03 30.21
N ILE A 5 29.90 10.79 30.50
CA ILE A 5 30.02 9.72 29.48
C ILE A 5 28.68 9.00 29.26
N ILE A 6 27.75 9.06 30.21
CA ILE A 6 26.47 8.33 30.13
C ILE A 6 25.54 8.94 29.04
N PHE A 7 25.67 10.23 28.73
CA PHE A 7 24.83 10.90 27.73
C PHE A 7 25.16 10.55 26.27
N ALA A 8 26.38 10.05 25.98
CA ALA A 8 26.78 9.70 24.61
C ALA A 8 26.23 8.34 24.16
N LEU A 9 25.97 7.41 25.09
CA LEU A 9 25.48 6.07 24.75
C LEU A 9 23.96 6.03 24.52
N ALA A 10 23.20 6.97 25.10
CA ALA A 10 21.74 7.00 24.95
C ALA A 10 21.27 7.52 23.58
N ALA A 11 22.13 8.18 22.80
CA ALA A 11 21.75 8.78 21.52
C ALA A 11 21.82 7.84 20.30
N VAL A 12 22.44 6.65 20.43
CA VAL A 12 22.76 5.80 19.26
C VAL A 12 21.71 4.72 18.97
N THR A 13 20.68 4.55 19.79
CA THR A 13 19.66 3.49 19.59
C THR A 13 18.31 3.95 19.04
N LEU A 14 18.21 5.15 18.47
CA LEU A 14 17.06 5.57 17.63
C LEU A 14 17.35 5.31 16.15
N ALA A 15 17.51 4.04 15.79
CA ALA A 15 17.45 3.61 14.41
C ALA A 15 16.52 2.39 14.33
N SER A 16 15.22 2.65 14.27
CA SER A 16 14.22 1.65 13.88
C SER A 16 14.61 1.09 12.52
N LYS A 17 15.25 -0.09 12.51
CA LYS A 17 15.48 -0.88 11.31
C LYS A 17 14.12 -1.36 10.80
N GLY A 18 13.50 -0.55 9.95
CA GLY A 18 12.23 -0.86 9.32
C GLY A 18 12.33 -0.72 7.81
N LEU A 19 12.93 -1.72 7.14
CA LEU A 19 12.56 -2.04 5.75
C LEU A 19 12.94 -3.48 5.41
N HIS A 20 12.20 -4.44 5.96
CA HIS A 20 12.07 -5.74 5.31
C HIS A 20 11.11 -5.57 4.13
N LYS A 21 11.63 -5.25 2.93
CA LYS A 21 10.86 -5.39 1.69
C LYS A 21 11.31 -6.66 0.98
N LYS A 22 10.74 -7.79 1.40
CA LYS A 22 10.60 -8.96 0.54
C LYS A 22 9.12 -9.20 0.35
N THR A 23 8.54 -8.48 -0.60
CA THR A 23 7.21 -8.81 -1.12
C THR A 23 7.43 -9.81 -2.24
N ASN A 24 7.24 -11.09 -1.97
CA ASN A 24 7.10 -12.11 -3.02
C ASN A 24 5.67 -12.00 -3.59
N ASP A 25 5.33 -10.85 -4.15
CA ASP A 25 4.02 -10.58 -4.74
C ASP A 25 4.13 -10.76 -6.27
N PRO A 26 3.30 -11.59 -6.93
CA PRO A 26 3.43 -11.95 -8.35
C PRO A 26 3.40 -10.80 -9.39
N LEU A 27 3.29 -9.54 -8.99
CA LEU A 27 3.23 -8.36 -9.88
C LEU A 27 4.60 -7.67 -10.12
N GLU A 28 5.71 -8.37 -9.90
CA GLU A 28 7.06 -7.86 -10.16
C GLU A 28 7.38 -7.87 -11.66
N GLY A 29 6.80 -6.91 -12.37
CA GLY A 29 7.02 -6.66 -13.80
C GLY A 29 6.40 -5.34 -14.30
N GLU A 30 5.37 -4.87 -13.61
CA GLU A 30 4.75 -3.55 -13.82
C GLU A 30 5.01 -2.70 -12.58
N ALA A 31 5.40 -1.44 -12.76
CA ALA A 31 5.75 -0.57 -11.63
C ALA A 31 4.49 -0.22 -10.82
N VAL A 32 4.15 -1.04 -9.82
CA VAL A 32 3.06 -0.79 -8.89
C VAL A 32 3.53 0.12 -7.75
N SER A 33 2.80 1.21 -7.50
CA SER A 33 3.10 2.21 -6.47
C SER A 33 1.88 2.56 -5.62
N LYS A 34 2.10 3.23 -4.47
CA LYS A 34 1.01 3.68 -3.59
C LYS A 34 0.25 4.86 -4.22
N CYS A 35 -1.07 4.90 -3.99
CA CYS A 35 -1.87 6.06 -4.35
C CYS A 35 -1.50 7.30 -3.53
N SER A 36 -1.82 8.50 -4.06
CA SER A 36 -1.78 9.74 -3.27
C SER A 36 -2.80 9.66 -2.12
N PRO A 37 -2.64 10.45 -1.05
CA PRO A 37 -3.54 10.41 0.11
C PRO A 37 -5.01 10.59 -0.26
N GLU A 38 -5.31 11.51 -1.19
CA GLU A 38 -6.67 11.77 -1.66
C GLU A 38 -7.30 10.54 -2.34
N PHE A 39 -6.57 9.91 -3.26
CA PHE A 39 -7.05 8.71 -3.96
C PHE A 39 -7.12 7.50 -3.03
N ALA A 40 -6.17 7.36 -2.09
CA ALA A 40 -6.14 6.28 -1.12
C ALA A 40 -7.40 6.26 -0.22
N GLU A 41 -7.97 7.44 0.07
CA GLU A 41 -9.16 7.57 0.92
C GLU A 41 -10.48 7.44 0.14
N LYS A 42 -10.53 7.93 -1.12
CA LYS A 42 -11.81 8.15 -1.81
C LYS A 42 -12.00 7.39 -3.11
N PHE A 43 -10.93 6.89 -3.74
CA PHE A 43 -11.03 6.27 -5.05
C PHE A 43 -11.70 4.89 -4.97
N CYS A 44 -11.16 3.99 -4.15
CA CYS A 44 -11.74 2.67 -3.97
C CYS A 44 -12.87 2.70 -2.93
N LEU A 45 -14.03 2.21 -3.31
CA LEU A 45 -15.23 2.11 -2.47
C LEU A 45 -15.26 0.76 -1.73
N ASN A 46 -16.19 0.63 -0.79
CA ASN A 46 -16.50 -0.63 -0.08
C ASN A 46 -15.26 -1.32 0.56
N GLY A 47 -14.26 -0.54 0.99
CA GLY A 47 -13.05 -1.06 1.63
C GLY A 47 -11.97 -1.55 0.66
N GLY A 48 -12.04 -1.18 -0.62
CA GLY A 48 -10.99 -1.49 -1.59
C GLY A 48 -9.66 -0.82 -1.28
N THR A 49 -8.56 -1.48 -1.65
CA THR A 49 -7.20 -0.94 -1.49
C THR A 49 -6.70 -0.33 -2.79
N CYS A 50 -6.37 0.96 -2.76
CA CYS A 50 -5.88 1.71 -3.92
C CYS A 50 -4.40 1.44 -4.20
N PHE A 51 -4.07 1.23 -5.48
CA PHE A 51 -2.70 1.23 -5.99
C PHE A 51 -2.62 1.90 -7.36
N VAL A 52 -1.43 2.34 -7.75
CA VAL A 52 -1.15 2.94 -9.06
C VAL A 52 -0.33 1.95 -9.88
N VAL A 53 -0.80 1.62 -11.07
CA VAL A 53 -0.04 0.87 -12.07
C VAL A 53 0.53 1.84 -13.10
N LYS A 54 1.78 1.63 -13.49
CA LYS A 54 2.37 2.35 -14.63
C LYS A 54 2.20 1.50 -15.88
N ILE A 55 1.36 1.96 -16.80
CA ILE A 55 1.15 1.33 -18.11
C ILE A 55 1.74 2.29 -19.16
N LEU A 56 2.79 1.85 -19.85
CA LEU A 56 3.57 2.70 -20.76
C LEU A 56 4.05 3.97 -20.05
N ASP A 57 3.61 5.15 -20.49
CA ASP A 57 3.94 6.45 -19.90
C ASP A 57 2.83 7.02 -18.99
N SER A 58 1.72 6.29 -18.83
CA SER A 58 0.58 6.70 -18.01
C SER A 58 0.58 6.04 -16.63
N LYS A 59 0.02 6.76 -15.65
CA LYS A 59 -0.21 6.27 -14.29
C LYS A 59 -1.70 6.09 -14.10
N GLU A 60 -2.13 4.84 -13.95
CA GLU A 60 -3.54 4.51 -13.75
C GLU A 60 -3.78 4.09 -12.30
N HIS A 61 -4.87 4.59 -11.72
CA HIS A 61 -5.31 4.18 -10.38
C HIS A 61 -6.21 2.94 -10.51
N ALA A 62 -5.92 1.93 -9.70
CA ALA A 62 -6.65 0.67 -9.68
C ALA A 62 -6.98 0.26 -8.24
N CYS A 63 -8.00 -0.58 -8.10
CA CYS A 63 -8.49 -1.03 -6.81
C CYS A 63 -8.37 -2.54 -6.67
N LYS A 64 -7.81 -2.99 -5.55
CA LYS A 64 -7.97 -4.38 -5.10
C LYS A 64 -9.26 -4.46 -4.31
N CYS A 65 -10.27 -5.12 -4.88
CA CYS A 65 -11.58 -5.23 -4.26
C CYS A 65 -11.62 -6.33 -3.19
N PRO A 66 -12.31 -6.08 -2.05
CA PRO A 66 -12.49 -7.09 -1.02
C PRO A 66 -13.68 -7.99 -1.33
N GLY A 67 -13.57 -9.28 -0.96
CA GLY A 67 -14.65 -10.26 -1.10
C GLY A 67 -15.23 -10.29 -2.52
N ASP A 68 -16.55 -10.17 -2.62
CA ASP A 68 -17.30 -10.25 -3.89
C ASP A 68 -17.53 -8.87 -4.53
N TYR A 69 -16.87 -7.81 -4.05
CA TYR A 69 -16.97 -6.52 -4.72
C TYR A 69 -16.19 -6.52 -6.03
N ILE A 70 -16.78 -5.92 -7.05
CA ILE A 70 -16.25 -5.82 -8.41
C ILE A 70 -16.47 -4.40 -8.96
N GLY A 71 -15.90 -4.13 -10.12
CA GLY A 71 -15.90 -2.80 -10.75
C GLY A 71 -14.55 -2.08 -10.60
N LEU A 72 -14.38 -0.97 -11.31
CA LEU A 72 -13.12 -0.22 -11.32
C LEU A 72 -12.76 0.32 -9.93
N ARG A 73 -13.80 0.65 -9.15
CA ARG A 73 -13.71 1.25 -7.83
C ARG A 73 -14.34 0.36 -6.76
N CYS A 74 -14.59 -0.92 -7.05
CA CYS A 74 -15.28 -1.84 -6.14
C CYS A 74 -16.71 -1.39 -5.78
N GLU A 75 -17.40 -0.75 -6.72
CA GLU A 75 -18.70 -0.12 -6.54
C GLU A 75 -19.89 -1.11 -6.60
N TYR A 76 -19.69 -2.29 -7.15
CA TYR A 76 -20.73 -3.31 -7.30
C TYR A 76 -20.42 -4.55 -6.46
N LYS A 77 -21.44 -5.23 -5.96
CA LYS A 77 -21.30 -6.57 -5.38
C LYS A 77 -21.65 -7.59 -6.46
N SER A 78 -20.75 -8.51 -6.75
CA SER A 78 -20.99 -9.62 -7.65
C SER A 78 -22.16 -10.45 -7.11
N VAL A 79 -23.16 -10.66 -7.95
CA VAL A 79 -24.27 -11.57 -7.64
C VAL A 79 -24.07 -12.81 -8.48
N SER A 80 -23.60 -13.88 -7.86
CA SER A 80 -23.64 -15.21 -8.46
C SER A 80 -25.09 -15.67 -8.47
N ILE A 81 -25.78 -15.49 -9.59
CA ILE A 81 -27.05 -16.17 -9.82
C ILE A 81 -26.69 -17.63 -10.08
N ASN A 82 -26.85 -18.48 -9.06
CA ASN A 82 -26.89 -19.93 -9.29
C ASN A 82 -28.17 -20.21 -10.08
N GLN A 83 -28.04 -20.28 -11.40
CA GLN A 83 -29.08 -20.78 -12.28
C GLN A 83 -28.94 -22.30 -12.41
#